data_AF-A0A924I8F3-F1
#
_entry.id   AF-A0A924I8F3-F1
#
_cell.length_a   1.000
_cell.length_b   1.000
_cell.length_c   1.000
_cell.angle_alpha   90.00
_cell.angle_beta   90.00
_cell.angle_gamma   90.00
#
_symmetry.space_group_name_H-M   'P 1'
#
loop_
_entity.id
_entity.type
_entity.pdbx_description
1 polymer ?
#
loop_
_entity_poly.entity_id
_entity_poly.type
_entity_poly.pdbx_seq_one_letter_code
_entity_poly.pdbx_strand_id
1 'polypeptide(L)' 'MPQFQRQKSGQAKVRVLSVDATRAYMLLMRHTGGKMQVLPGDVYVCDEKSVEMLRENKIQFEEIKEGEKRGEQ' A
#
# COMPACT_ATOMS: atom_id res chain seq x y z
N MET A 1 -23.53 -2.90 8.13
CA MET A 1 -22.79 -4.03 7.52
C MET A 1 -21.59 -3.47 6.77
N PRO A 2 -20.34 -3.90 7.00
CA PRO A 2 -19.21 -3.37 6.25
C PRO A 2 -19.21 -3.97 4.85
N GLN A 3 -19.21 -3.11 3.83
CA GLN A 3 -19.11 -3.50 2.43
C GLN A 3 -17.75 -4.17 2.20
N PHE A 4 -17.76 -5.47 1.86
CA PHE A 4 -16.60 -6.16 1.30
C PHE A 4 -16.26 -5.51 -0.05
N GLN A 5 -15.35 -4.54 -0.03
CA GLN A 5 -14.84 -3.89 -1.22
C GLN A 5 -13.90 -4.89 -1.91
N ARG A 6 -14.45 -5.66 -2.86
CA ARG A 6 -13.65 -6.57 -3.71
C ARG A 6 -12.50 -5.75 -4.30
N GLN A 7 -11.27 -6.14 -3.97
CA GLN A 7 -10.07 -5.55 -4.53
C GLN A 7 -10.16 -5.69 -6.06
N LYS A 8 -10.16 -4.56 -6.78
CA LYS A 8 -10.24 -4.58 -8.24
C LYS A 8 -8.96 -5.22 -8.77
N SER A 9 -9.10 -6.12 -9.75
CA SER A 9 -7.97 -6.77 -10.43
C SER A 9 -6.95 -5.71 -10.89
N GLY A 10 -5.72 -5.74 -10.36
CA GLY A 10 -4.65 -4.77 -10.65
C GLY A 10 -4.22 -3.87 -9.48
N GLN A 11 -4.80 -4.04 -8.28
CA GLN A 11 -4.38 -3.32 -7.08
C GLN A 11 -3.73 -4.26 -6.06
N ALA A 12 -2.56 -3.89 -5.55
CA ALA A 12 -1.83 -4.57 -4.49
C ALA A 12 -1.98 -3.82 -3.16
N LYS A 13 -2.17 -4.57 -2.06
CA LYS A 13 -2.08 -4.00 -0.71
C LYS A 13 -0.63 -4.07 -0.26
N VAL A 14 -0.03 -2.94 0.07
CA VAL A 14 1.35 -2.86 0.54
C VAL A 14 1.43 -2.13 1.88
N ARG A 15 2.21 -2.66 2.82
CA ARG A 15 2.56 -1.97 4.05
C ARG A 15 4.00 -1.50 3.95
N VAL A 16 4.24 -0.20 4.07
CA VAL A 16 5.62 0.33 4.09
C VAL A 16 6.14 0.29 5.53
N LEU A 17 7.38 -0.15 5.72
CA LEU A 17 8.00 -0.18 7.04
C LEU A 17 8.18 1.24 7.59
N SER A 18 8.10 1.38 8.91
CA SER A 18 8.08 2.68 9.60
C SER A 18 9.28 3.58 9.29
N VAL A 19 10.44 2.99 8.99
CA VAL A 19 11.67 3.72 8.62
C VAL A 19 11.49 4.52 7.32
N ASP A 20 10.78 3.96 6.34
CA ASP A 20 10.57 4.58 5.02
C ASP A 20 9.15 5.14 4.85
N ALA A 21 8.30 5.05 5.88
CA ALA A 21 6.88 5.39 5.78
C ALA A 21 6.62 6.84 5.33
N THR A 22 7.37 7.81 5.84
CA THR A 22 7.25 9.22 5.44
C THR A 22 7.70 9.45 3.99
N ARG A 23 8.76 8.76 3.56
CA ARG A 23 9.29 8.89 2.20
C ARG A 23 8.34 8.27 1.17
N ALA A 24 7.79 7.11 1.48
CA ALA A 24 6.76 6.47 0.67
C ALA A 24 5.49 7.32 0.60
N TYR A 25 5.04 7.88 1.74
CA TYR A 25 3.91 8.80 1.79
C TYR A 25 4.10 9.99 0.85
N MET A 26 5.26 10.67 0.89
CA MET A 26 5.54 11.80 0.01
C MET A 26 5.56 11.42 -1.47
N LEU A 27 6.12 10.26 -1.80
CA LEU A 27 6.16 9.76 -3.18
C LEU A 27 4.77 9.40 -3.71
N LEU A 28 3.98 8.68 -2.92
CA LEU A 28 2.62 8.29 -3.29
C LEU A 28 1.69 9.50 -3.38
N MET A 29 1.80 10.47 -2.48
CA MET A 29 1.06 11.73 -2.59
C MET A 29 1.42 12.50 -3.85
N ARG A 30 2.72 12.61 -4.17
CA ARG A 30 3.18 13.28 -5.40
C ARG A 30 2.67 12.56 -6.64
N HIS A 31 2.73 11.22 -6.66
CA HIS A 31 2.30 10.41 -7.80
C HIS A 31 0.79 10.51 -8.05
N THR A 32 0.00 10.48 -6.97
CA THR A 32 -1.48 10.49 -7.06
C THR A 32 -2.08 11.90 -7.08
N GLY A 33 -1.25 12.95 -7.02
CA GLY A 33 -1.71 14.33 -6.94
C GLY A 33 -2.53 14.62 -5.66
N GLY A 34 -2.24 13.91 -4.57
CA GLY A 34 -2.92 14.05 -3.28
C GLY A 34 -4.31 13.40 -3.21
N LYS A 35 -4.71 12.62 -4.22
CA LYS A 35 -6.02 11.95 -4.25
C LYS A 35 -6.09 10.70 -3.37
N MET A 36 -4.95 10.17 -2.97
CA MET A 36 -4.84 8.96 -2.17
C MET A 36 -4.77 9.34 -0.68
N GLN A 37 -5.71 8.82 0.12
CA GLN A 37 -5.58 8.88 1.58
C GLN A 37 -4.51 7.87 2.00
N VAL A 38 -3.29 8.39 2.18
CA VAL A 38 -2.15 7.63 2.69
C VAL A 38 -1.80 8.19 4.06
N LEU A 39 -1.70 7.33 5.08
CA LEU A 39 -1.17 7.71 6.39
C LEU A 39 0.15 6.97 6.63
N PRO A 40 1.18 7.63 7.20
CA PRO A 40 2.43 6.94 7.51
C PRO A 40 2.21 5.72 8.40
N GLY A 41 2.71 4.57 7.96
CA GLY A 41 2.61 3.29 8.70
C GLY A 41 1.31 2.50 8.45
N ASP A 42 0.42 3.02 7.61
CA ASP A 42 -0.81 2.32 7.24
C ASP A 42 -0.59 1.36 6.04
N VAL A 43 -1.59 0.55 5.75
CA VAL A 43 -1.64 -0.31 4.55
C VAL A 43 -2.17 0.50 3.38
N TYR A 44 -1.39 0.57 2.31
CA TYR A 44 -1.73 1.27 1.09
C TYR A 44 -2.32 0.32 0.07
N VAL A 45 -3.38 0.73 -0.61
CA VAL A 45 -3.85 0.06 -1.83
C VAL A 45 -3.19 0.76 -3.01
N CYS A 46 -2.15 0.14 -3.54
CA CYS A 46 -1.33 0.66 -4.62
C CYS A 46 -1.63 -0.10 -5.92
N ASP A 47 -1.82 0.63 -7.01
CA ASP A 47 -1.75 0.10 -8.37
C ASP A 47 -0.31 -0.33 -8.72
N GLU A 48 -0.16 -1.17 -9.75
CA GLU A 48 1.14 -1.73 -10.16
C GLU A 48 2.25 -0.68 -10.34
N LYS A 49 1.92 0.47 -10.95
CA LYS A 49 2.85 1.61 -11.12
C LYS A 49 3.33 2.18 -9.80
N SER A 50 2.44 2.27 -8.83
CA SER A 50 2.77 2.75 -7.49
C SER A 50 3.69 1.77 -6.76
N VAL A 51 3.51 0.46 -6.96
CA VAL A 51 4.40 -0.59 -6.43
C VAL A 51 5.78 -0.54 -7.10
N GLU A 52 5.84 -0.39 -8.42
CA GLU A 52 7.11 -0.21 -9.15
C GLU A 52 7.88 1.00 -8.63
N MET A 53 7.22 2.13 -8.41
CA MET A 53 7.86 3.34 -7.86
C MET A 53 8.49 3.09 -6.49
N LEU A 54 7.85 2.32 -5.61
CA LEU A 54 8.42 1.95 -4.31
C LEU A 54 9.69 1.11 -4.50
N ARG A 55 9.69 0.15 -5.45
CA ARG A 55 10.86 -0.69 -5.77
C ARG A 55 12.01 0.14 -6.34
N GLU A 56 11.74 1.03 -7.30
CA GLU A 56 12.75 1.92 -7.90
C GLU A 56 13.42 2.82 -6.86
N ASN A 57 12.64 3.30 -5.88
CA ASN A 57 13.13 4.16 -4.81
C ASN A 57 13.76 3.39 -3.64
N LYS A 58 13.89 2.05 -3.76
CA LYS A 58 14.43 1.14 -2.74
C LYS A 58 13.70 1.25 -1.40
N ILE A 59 12.40 1.50 -1.45
CA ILE A 59 11.56 1.57 -0.26
C ILE A 59 11.22 0.16 0.18
N GLN A 60 11.41 -0.13 1.47
CA GLN A 60 11.03 -1.43 2.01
C GLN A 60 9.53 -1.48 2.28
N PHE A 61 8.84 -2.42 1.62
CA PHE A 61 7.41 -2.67 1.82
C PHE A 61 7.10 -4.17 1.84
N GLU A 62 6.02 -4.51 2.52
CA GLU A 62 5.44 -5.85 2.61
C GLU A 62 4.19 -5.91 1.74
N GLU A 63 4.13 -6.83 0.77
CA GLU A 63 2.93 -7.08 -0.01
C GLU A 63 1.95 -7.96 0.79
N ILE A 64 0.80 -7.40 1.16
CA ILE A 64 -0.27 -8.12 1.84
C ILE A 64 -1.12 -8.81 0.77
N LYS A 65 -0.85 -10.09 0.52
CA LYS A 65 -1.72 -10.93 -0.32
C LYS A 65 -2.99 -11.24 0.49
N GLU A 66 -4.16 -10.88 -0.03
CA GLU A 66 -5.44 -11.37 0.52
C GLU A 66 -5.43 -12.90 0.45
N GLY A 67 -5.14 -13.54 1.58
CA GLY A 67 -4.85 -14.97 1.63
C GLY A 67 -4.07 -15.40 2.87
N GLU A 68 -3.39 -14.49 3.56
CA GLU A 68 -2.92 -14.78 4.91
C GLU A 68 -4.12 -14.73 5.87
N LYS A 69 -4.83 -15.86 5.94
CA LYS A 69 -5.69 -16.18 7.07
C LYS A 69 -4.86 -15.92 8.33
N ARG A 70 -5.17 -14.85 9.06
CA ARG A 70 -5.01 -14.91 10.51
C ARG A 70 -5.92 -16.04 10.96
N GLY A 71 -5.33 -17.22 11.09
CA GLY A 71 -5.90 -18.32 11.84
C GLY A 71 -6.24 -17.80 13.24
N GLU A 72 -7.47 -18.12 13.64
CA GLU A 72 -7.82 -18.64 14.97
C GLU A 72 -6.92 -18.17 16.13
N GLN A 73 -7.46 -17.26 16.92
CA GLN A 73 -7.89 -17.58 18.29
C GLN A 73 -8.84 -16.53 18.83
#